data_AF-A0A4R1R7X9-F1
#
_entry.id   AF-A0A4R1R7X9-F1
#
_cell.length_a   1.000
_cell.length_b   1.000
_cell.length_c   1.000
_cell.angle_alpha   90.00
_cell.angle_beta   90.00
_cell.angle_gamma   90.00
#
_symmetry.space_group_name_H-M   'P 1'
#
loop_
_entity.id
_entity.type
_entity.pdbx_description
1 polymer ?
#
loop_
_entity_poly.entity_id
_entity_poly.type
_entity_poly.pdbx_seq_one_letter_code
_entity_poly.pdbx_strand_id
1 'polypeptide(L)' 'MEGWQGLGPNRGRFVSRAEGFAVACRGCGILQWDPRAAEAAEFKAMLEEWYFSGNWIWKEDTDEEQMDLAGL' A
#
# COMPACT_ATOMS: atom_id res chain seq x y z
N MET A 1 -4.00 4.94 10.67
CA MET A 1 -3.54 3.75 9.98
C MET A 1 -3.31 4.16 8.55
N GLU A 2 -2.03 4.37 8.19
CA GLU A 2 -1.64 4.64 6.80
C GLU A 2 -1.53 3.33 6.00
N GLY A 3 -2.02 3.32 4.76
CA GLY A 3 -1.91 2.15 3.90
C GLY A 3 -2.69 2.26 2.60
N TRP A 4 -2.85 1.13 1.92
CA TRP A 4 -3.55 1.04 0.64
C TRP A 4 -4.93 0.40 0.80
N GLN A 5 -5.95 1.14 0.42
CA GLN A 5 -7.32 0.66 0.28
C GLN A 5 -7.54 0.11 -1.12
N GLY A 6 -7.94 -1.16 -1.23
CA GLY A 6 -8.18 -1.80 -2.50
C GLY A 6 -9.47 -1.31 -3.19
N LEU A 7 -9.38 -1.20 -4.51
CA LEU A 7 -10.47 -0.89 -5.44
C LEU A 7 -10.72 -2.07 -6.38
N GLY A 8 -11.86 -2.07 -7.10
CA GLY A 8 -12.13 -3.03 -8.16
C GLY A 8 -11.93 -4.49 -7.68
N PRO A 9 -11.06 -5.29 -8.31
CA PRO A 9 -10.73 -6.65 -7.84
C PRO A 9 -10.17 -6.75 -6.42
N ASN A 10 -9.60 -5.67 -5.89
CA ASN A 10 -9.07 -5.59 -4.53
C ASN A 10 -10.07 -4.97 -3.53
N ARG A 11 -11.30 -4.67 -3.94
CA ARG A 11 -12.30 -4.02 -3.08
C ARG A 11 -12.50 -4.80 -1.77
N GLY A 12 -12.54 -4.07 -0.66
CA GLY A 12 -12.70 -4.64 0.69
C GLY A 12 -11.39 -5.10 1.34
N ARG A 13 -10.25 -4.98 0.66
CA ARG A 13 -8.93 -5.25 1.21
C ARG A 13 -8.27 -3.96 1.67
N PHE A 14 -7.54 -4.04 2.77
CA PHE A 14 -6.63 -3.00 3.24
C PHE A 14 -5.25 -3.61 3.44
N VAL A 15 -4.21 -2.89 3.07
CA VAL A 15 -2.82 -3.28 3.28
C VAL A 15 -2.13 -2.14 4.02
N SER A 16 -1.62 -2.40 5.22
CA SER A 16 -0.89 -1.38 5.96
C SER A 16 0.42 -1.01 5.27
N ARG A 17 0.90 0.22 5.48
CA ARG A 17 2.22 0.66 4.99
C ARG A 17 3.35 -0.32 5.32
N ALA A 18 3.34 -0.86 6.55
CA ALA A 18 4.37 -1.79 7.03
C ALA A 18 4.37 -3.13 6.27
N GLU A 19 3.22 -3.54 5.73
CA GLU A 19 3.05 -4.81 5.03
C GLU A 19 3.15 -4.69 3.50
N GLY A 20 3.22 -3.47 2.97
CA GLY A 20 3.18 -3.15 1.53
C GLY A 20 4.09 -4.04 0.69
N PHE A 21 5.39 -3.97 0.94
CA PHE A 21 6.38 -4.76 0.21
C PHE A 21 6.13 -6.27 0.29
N ALA A 22 5.76 -6.78 1.47
CA ALA A 22 5.50 -8.21 1.62
C ALA A 22 4.29 -8.67 0.81
N VAL A 23 3.25 -7.83 0.70
CA VAL A 23 2.10 -8.08 -0.16
C VAL A 23 2.47 -8.02 -1.64
N ALA A 24 3.26 -7.03 -2.06
CA ALA A 24 3.73 -6.91 -3.43
C ALA A 24 4.56 -8.13 -3.85
N CYS A 25 5.52 -8.56 -3.02
CA CYS A 25 6.31 -9.78 -3.26
C CYS A 25 5.42 -11.02 -3.44
N ARG A 26 4.45 -11.23 -2.54
CA ARG A 26 3.51 -12.37 -2.66
C ARG A 26 2.68 -12.29 -3.95
N GLY A 27 2.19 -11.11 -4.31
CA GLY A 27 1.42 -10.89 -5.53
C GLY A 27 2.22 -11.15 -6.81
N CYS A 28 3.55 -10.98 -6.76
CA CYS A 28 4.46 -11.23 -7.87
C CYS A 28 5.13 -12.60 -7.85
N GLY A 29 4.85 -13.45 -6.85
CA GLY A 29 5.53 -14.74 -6.69
C GLY A 29 7.02 -14.62 -6.30
N ILE A 30 7.44 -13.49 -5.74
CA ILE A 30 8.80 -13.30 -5.22
C ILE A 30 8.88 -13.96 -3.85
N LEU A 31 9.54 -15.13 -3.81
CA LEU A 31 9.65 -15.94 -2.60
C LEU A 31 10.86 -15.56 -1.73
N GLN A 32 11.91 -15.01 -2.34
CA GLN A 32 13.14 -14.63 -1.67
C GLN A 32 13.74 -13.38 -2.32
N TRP A 33 14.38 -12.56 -1.50
CA TRP A 33 15.14 -11.37 -1.91
C TRP A 33 16.24 -11.13 -0.86
N ASP A 34 17.32 -10.45 -1.26
CA ASP A 34 18.39 -10.10 -0.32
C ASP A 34 18.26 -8.64 0.12
N PRO A 35 17.92 -8.35 1.39
CA PRO A 35 17.84 -6.98 1.91
C PRO A 35 19.21 -6.28 2.00
N ARG A 36 20.32 -7.01 1.81
CA ARG A 36 21.69 -6.47 1.84
C ARG A 36 22.24 -6.16 0.45
N ALA A 37 21.50 -6.45 -0.62
CA ALA A 37 21.88 -6.07 -1.97
C ALA A 37 21.98 -4.54 -2.09
N ALA A 38 22.91 -4.03 -2.91
CA ALA A 38 23.12 -2.60 -3.09
C ALA A 38 21.82 -1.85 -3.48
N GLU A 39 21.02 -2.47 -4.34
CA GLU A 39 19.76 -1.90 -4.87
C GLU A 39 18.51 -2.32 -4.07
N ALA A 40 18.66 -2.94 -2.89
CA ALA A 40 17.53 -3.48 -2.13
C ALA A 40 16.48 -2.41 -1.76
N ALA A 41 16.92 -1.20 -1.43
CA ALA A 41 16.04 -0.10 -1.07
C ALA A 41 15.25 0.43 -2.28
N GLU A 42 15.93 0.64 -3.41
CA GLU A 42 15.30 1.10 -4.65
C GLU A 42 14.35 0.04 -5.21
N PHE A 43 14.75 -1.23 -5.20
CA PHE A 43 13.90 -2.35 -5.58
C PHE A 43 12.62 -2.40 -4.74
N LYS A 44 12.73 -2.23 -3.42
CA LYS A 44 11.57 -2.19 -2.52
C LYS A 44 10.60 -1.07 -2.88
N ALA A 45 11.12 0.15 -3.04
CA ALA A 45 10.31 1.31 -3.35
C ALA A 45 9.59 1.18 -4.70
N MET A 46 10.34 0.80 -5.75
CA MET A 46 9.81 0.63 -7.10
C MET A 46 8.74 -0.47 -7.15
N LEU A 47 8.97 -1.60 -6.48
CA LEU A 47 8.01 -2.70 -6.46
C LEU A 47 6.71 -2.32 -5.74
N GLU A 48 6.81 -1.65 -4.58
CA GLU A 48 5.62 -1.15 -3.88
C GLU A 48 4.85 -0.15 -4.75
N GLU A 49 5.53 0.86 -5.30
CA GLU A 49 4.91 1.87 -6.15
C GLU A 49 4.18 1.26 -7.34
N TRP A 50 4.86 0.39 -8.09
CA TRP A 50 4.28 -0.27 -9.25
C TRP A 50 3.10 -1.18 -8.86
N TYR A 51 3.26 -2.02 -7.83
CA TYR A 51 2.22 -2.99 -7.44
C TYR A 51 0.93 -2.31 -6.97
N PHE A 52 1.07 -1.19 -6.24
CA PHE A 52 -0.06 -0.42 -5.74
C PHE A 52 -0.54 0.69 -6.69
N SER A 53 0.06 0.84 -7.87
CA SER A 53 -0.33 1.86 -8.86
C SER A 53 -1.73 1.65 -9.46
N GLY A 54 -2.25 0.43 -9.41
CA GLY A 54 -3.54 0.06 -10.02
C GLY A 54 -4.46 -0.63 -9.03
N ASN A 55 -5.75 -0.28 -9.05
CA ASN A 55 -6.77 -0.86 -8.16
C ASN A 55 -6.47 -0.71 -6.66
N TRP A 56 -5.73 0.32 -6.26
CA TRP A 56 -5.50 0.71 -4.87
C TRP A 56 -5.51 2.24 -4.73
N ILE A 57 -5.86 2.74 -3.54
CA ILE A 57 -5.76 4.15 -3.16
C ILE A 57 -5.01 4.24 -1.84
N TRP A 58 -4.05 5.14 -1.73
CA TRP A 58 -3.40 5.47 -0.46
C TRP A 58 -4.37 6.19 0.48
N LYS A 59 -4.43 5.75 1.74
CA LYS A 59 -5.21 6.34 2.82
C LYS A 59 -4.26 6.67 3.95
N GLU A 60 -4.29 7.92 4.39
CA GLU A 60 -3.62 8.41 5.59
C GLU A 60 -4.66 8.51 6.71
N ASP A 61 -4.25 8.34 7.97
CA ASP A 61 -5.08 8.77 9.12
C ASP A 61 -5.06 10.28 9.16
N THR A 62 -5.75 10.92 8.22
CA THR A 62 -6.25 12.26 8.42
C THR A 62 -7.67 12.08 8.89
N ASP A 63 -7.92 12.39 10.16
CA ASP A 63 -9.24 12.36 10.79
C ASP A 63 -10.30 13.00 9.86
N GLU A 64 -11.04 12.17 9.11
CA GLU A 64 -12.30 12.55 8.47
C GLU A 64 -13.42 12.60 9.54
N GLU A 65 -13.17 13.31 10.65
CA GLU A 65 -14.17 13.67 11.66
C GLU A 65 -14.48 15.19 11.68
N GLN A 66 -14.08 15.92 10.65
CA GLN A 66 -14.51 17.30 10.46
C GLN A 66 -15.03 17.51 9.04
N MET A 67 -16.32 17.24 8.83
CA MET A 67 -17.18 18.01 7.91
C MET A 67 -18.69 17.69 8.00
N ASP A 68 -19.14 16.85 8.95
CA ASP A 68 -20.58 16.63 9.20
C ASP A 68 -21.20 17.63 10.21
N LEU A 69 -20.45 18.67 10.60
CA LEU A 69 -20.90 19.72 11.54
C LEU A 69 -21.13 21.10 10.90
N ALA A 70 -21.03 21.21 9.56
CA ALA A 70 -21.36 22.45 8.83
C ALA A 70 -22.76 22.43 8.17
N GLY A 71 -23.60 21.44 8.52
CA GLY A 71 -24.91 21.20 7.90
C GLY A 71 -26.11 21.30 8.84
N LEU A 72 -26.04 22.06 9.94
CA LEU A 72 -27.18 22.40 10.80
C LEU A 72 -27.32 23.92 10.98
#